data_AF-A0A447T4Y8-F1
#
_entry.id   AF-A0A447T4Y8-F1
#
_cell.length_a   1.000
_cell.length_b   1.000
_cell.length_c   1.000
_cell.angle_alpha   90.00
_cell.angle_beta   90.00
_cell.angle_gamma   90.00
#
_symmetry.space_group_name_H-M   'P 1'
#
loop_
_entity.id
_entity.type
_entity.pdbx_description
1 polymer ?
#
loop_
_entity_poly.entity_id
_entity_poly.type
_entity_poly.pdbx_seq_one_letter_code
_entity_poly.pdbx_strand_id
1 'polypeptide(L)'
;MVQRRIVHHCRHLGRPVIVATQMLESMITAPTPTRAEANDVATAVYEGADAVMLSAETAAGQYPLEAVQIMDRIIRRVENAPDYRKVMALDYSAADEPDRTDAIAACVRKVSTLLPVTVAVAFTTSGASCLSLARERPSTPSWASRPGWKPRAA
;
A
#
# COMPACT_ATOMS: atom_id res chain seq x y z
N MET A 1 -16.46 -1.53 9.78
CA MET A 1 -15.88 -2.62 10.62
C MET A 1 -15.43 -3.85 9.84
N VAL A 2 -16.12 -4.27 8.77
CA VAL A 2 -15.70 -5.46 7.98
C VAL A 2 -14.42 -5.19 7.17
N GLN A 3 -14.33 -4.05 6.47
CA GLN A 3 -13.14 -3.67 5.70
C GLN A 3 -11.85 -3.76 6.52
N ARG A 4 -11.77 -3.02 7.63
CA ARG A 4 -10.65 -3.08 8.58
C ARG A 4 -10.22 -4.51 8.94
N ARG A 5 -11.18 -5.37 9.28
CA ARG A 5 -10.89 -6.77 9.65
C ARG A 5 -10.25 -7.55 8.50
N ILE A 6 -10.77 -7.38 7.29
CA ILE A 6 -10.22 -8.03 6.09
C ILE A 6 -8.81 -7.51 5.82
N VAL A 7 -8.60 -6.20 5.86
CA VAL A 7 -7.29 -5.58 5.62
C VAL A 7 -6.26 -6.09 6.62
N HIS A 8 -6.55 -6.07 7.92
CA HIS A 8 -5.63 -6.61 8.93
C HIS A 8 -5.36 -8.11 8.73
N HIS A 9 -6.38 -8.90 8.40
CA HIS A 9 -6.20 -10.33 8.18
C HIS A 9 -5.32 -10.62 6.95
N CYS A 10 -5.52 -9.90 5.84
CA CYS A 10 -4.66 -10.00 4.67
C CYS A 10 -3.20 -9.63 5.00
N ARG A 11 -2.99 -8.54 5.73
CA ARG A 11 -1.66 -8.10 6.17
C ARG A 11 -0.98 -9.14 7.05
N HIS A 12 -1.71 -9.71 8.01
CA HIS A 12 -1.24 -10.79 8.88
C HIS A 12 -0.77 -12.01 8.08
N LEU A 13 -1.52 -12.38 7.03
CA LEU A 13 -1.17 -13.47 6.13
C LEU A 13 -0.10 -13.09 5.08
N GLY A 14 0.38 -11.85 5.06
CA GLY A 14 1.30 -11.35 4.02
C GLY A 14 0.71 -11.33 2.61
N ARG A 15 -0.62 -11.25 2.49
CA ARG A 15 -1.32 -11.22 1.20
C ARG A 15 -1.68 -9.76 0.86
N PRO A 16 -1.33 -9.26 -0.33
CA PRO A 16 -1.71 -7.93 -0.77
C PRO A 16 -3.23 -7.74 -0.74
N VAL A 17 -3.69 -6.59 -0.25
CA VAL A 17 -5.11 -6.23 -0.19
C VAL A 17 -5.38 -4.93 -0.94
N ILE A 18 -6.40 -4.96 -1.80
CA ILE A 18 -6.85 -3.83 -2.60
C ILE A 18 -8.23 -3.41 -2.09
N VAL A 19 -8.40 -2.13 -1.76
CA VAL A 19 -9.72 -1.55 -1.43
C VAL A 19 -10.28 -0.89 -2.69
N ALA A 20 -11.44 -1.35 -3.15
CA ALA A 20 -11.95 -1.06 -4.49
C ALA A 20 -13.39 -0.53 -4.57
N THR A 21 -13.96 -0.08 -3.46
CA THR A 21 -15.37 0.35 -3.41
C THR A 21 -15.50 1.87 -3.35
N GLN A 22 -16.15 2.47 -4.37
CA GLN A 22 -16.69 3.85 -4.40
C GLN A 22 -15.80 4.91 -3.73
N MET A 23 -14.52 4.92 -4.10
CA MET A 23 -13.52 5.72 -3.39
C MET A 23 -13.59 7.21 -3.76
N LEU A 24 -13.94 7.54 -5.02
CA LEU A 24 -14.11 8.92 -5.51
C LEU A 24 -15.29 9.00 -6.51
N GLU A 25 -16.40 8.31 -6.22
CA GLU A 25 -17.52 8.12 -7.15
C GLU A 25 -18.11 9.42 -7.71
N SER A 26 -18.20 10.48 -6.90
CA SER A 26 -18.67 11.79 -7.34
C SER A 26 -17.80 12.38 -8.45
N MET A 27 -16.55 11.93 -8.57
CA MET A 27 -15.62 12.40 -9.59
C MET A 27 -15.93 11.87 -11.00
N ILE A 28 -16.90 10.96 -11.14
CA ILE A 28 -17.44 10.60 -12.46
C ILE A 28 -18.03 11.84 -13.16
N THR A 29 -18.68 12.74 -12.40
CA THR A 29 -19.37 13.91 -12.95
C THR A 29 -18.89 15.25 -12.37
N ALA A 30 -18.01 15.24 -11.37
CA ALA A 30 -17.49 16.45 -10.73
C ALA A 30 -15.95 16.47 -10.71
N PRO A 31 -15.30 17.64 -10.80
CA PRO A 31 -13.83 17.73 -10.80
C PRO A 31 -13.20 17.51 -9.42
N THR A 32 -14.00 17.43 -8.34
CA THR A 32 -13.54 17.27 -6.96
C THR A 32 -14.41 16.29 -6.20
N PRO A 33 -13.84 15.48 -5.30
CA PRO A 33 -14.61 14.55 -4.49
C PRO A 33 -15.29 15.29 -3.33
N THR A 34 -16.25 14.60 -2.71
CA THR A 34 -16.80 14.98 -1.43
C THR A 34 -15.78 14.80 -0.29
N ARG A 35 -16.04 15.44 0.86
CA ARG A 35 -15.23 15.21 2.07
C ARG A 35 -15.31 13.76 2.56
N ALA A 36 -16.46 13.10 2.37
CA ALA A 36 -16.67 11.71 2.79
C ALA A 36 -15.78 10.76 1.99
N GLU A 37 -15.79 10.86 0.67
CA GLU A 37 -14.94 10.06 -0.23
C GLU A 37 -13.45 10.25 0.06
N ALA A 38 -13.01 11.51 0.20
CA ALA A 38 -11.61 11.78 0.57
C ALA A 38 -11.23 11.14 1.92
N ASN A 39 -12.16 11.11 2.87
CA ASN A 39 -11.96 10.49 4.18
C ASN A 39 -11.97 8.95 4.10
N ASP A 40 -12.78 8.37 3.22
CA ASP A 40 -12.83 6.92 2.99
C ASP A 40 -11.51 6.41 2.37
N VAL A 41 -10.97 7.14 1.39
CA VAL A 41 -9.62 6.89 0.86
C VAL A 41 -8.58 6.96 1.98
N ALA A 42 -8.59 8.04 2.76
CA ALA A 42 -7.62 8.21 3.84
C ALA A 42 -7.71 7.09 4.88
N THR A 43 -8.92 6.67 5.23
CA THR A 43 -9.19 5.59 6.17
C THR A 43 -8.64 4.26 5.65
N ALA A 44 -8.86 3.92 4.37
CA ALA A 44 -8.31 2.70 3.77
C ALA A 44 -6.78 2.66 3.82
N VAL A 45 -6.11 3.80 3.59
CA VAL A 45 -4.65 3.91 3.69
C VAL A 45 -4.19 3.76 5.16
N TYR A 46 -4.89 4.38 6.12
CA TYR A 46 -4.60 4.22 7.56
C TYR A 46 -4.88 2.82 8.09
N GLU A 47 -5.81 2.08 7.49
CA GLU A 47 -6.04 0.66 7.80
C GLU A 47 -4.92 -0.23 7.22
N GLY A 48 -4.08 0.32 6.34
CA GLY A 48 -2.91 -0.36 5.80
C GLY A 48 -3.20 -1.12 4.50
N ALA A 49 -4.17 -0.66 3.69
CA ALA A 49 -4.38 -1.18 2.35
C ALA A 49 -3.08 -1.11 1.51
N ASP A 50 -2.84 -2.12 0.67
CA ASP A 50 -1.67 -2.14 -0.22
C ASP A 50 -1.93 -1.39 -1.52
N ALA A 51 -3.18 -1.34 -1.95
CA ALA A 51 -3.61 -0.49 -3.04
C ALA A 51 -5.07 -0.03 -2.84
N VAL A 52 -5.38 1.06 -3.52
CA VAL A 52 -6.74 1.56 -3.69
C VAL A 52 -7.04 1.60 -5.19
N MET A 53 -8.29 1.36 -5.56
CA MET A 53 -8.70 1.24 -6.95
C MET A 53 -9.70 2.32 -7.34
N LEU A 54 -9.49 2.89 -8.52
CA LEU A 54 -10.49 3.68 -9.25
C LEU A 54 -11.15 2.77 -10.29
N SER A 55 -12.47 2.88 -10.42
CA SER A 55 -13.29 2.09 -11.32
C SER A 55 -13.89 3.00 -12.41
N ALA A 56 -15.18 3.33 -12.30
CA ALA A 56 -15.88 4.16 -13.27
C ALA A 56 -15.26 5.56 -13.40
N GLU A 57 -14.63 6.07 -12.33
CA GLU A 57 -13.94 7.36 -12.30
C GLU A 57 -12.89 7.48 -13.42
N THR A 58 -12.15 6.40 -13.69
CA THR A 58 -11.10 6.38 -14.73
C THR A 58 -11.55 5.71 -16.02
N ALA A 59 -12.48 4.76 -15.95
CA ALA A 59 -12.96 4.02 -17.11
C ALA A 59 -13.91 4.82 -17.99
N ALA A 60 -14.78 5.65 -17.39
CA ALA A 60 -15.83 6.38 -18.11
C ALA A 60 -16.17 7.76 -17.50
N GLY A 61 -15.41 8.22 -16.50
CA GLY A 61 -15.63 9.51 -15.84
C GLY A 61 -15.26 10.71 -16.72
N GLN A 62 -15.83 11.86 -16.39
CA GLN A 62 -15.53 13.14 -17.05
C GLN A 62 -14.16 13.72 -16.63
N TYR A 63 -13.63 13.28 -15.48
CA TYR A 63 -12.39 13.81 -14.88
C TYR A 63 -11.41 12.68 -14.47
N PRO A 64 -10.99 11.80 -15.40
CA PRO A 64 -10.22 10.60 -15.07
C PRO A 64 -8.80 10.92 -14.59
N LEU A 65 -8.16 11.96 -15.14
CA LEU A 65 -6.81 12.38 -14.73
C LEU A 65 -6.85 13.00 -13.33
N GLU A 66 -7.83 13.86 -13.07
CA GLU A 66 -8.04 14.53 -11.79
C GLU A 66 -8.34 13.50 -10.70
N ALA A 67 -9.14 12.47 -10.99
CA ALA A 67 -9.41 11.39 -10.05
C ALA A 67 -8.12 10.69 -9.61
N VAL A 68 -7.24 10.34 -10.55
CA VAL A 68 -5.93 9.74 -10.24
C VAL A 68 -5.03 10.70 -9.45
N GLN A 69 -4.98 11.97 -9.84
CA GLN A 69 -4.16 12.98 -9.16
C GLN A 69 -4.63 13.27 -7.73
N ILE A 70 -5.94 13.31 -7.50
CA ILE A 70 -6.52 13.49 -6.18
C ILE A 70 -6.28 12.25 -5.32
N MET A 71 -6.46 11.05 -5.87
CA MET A 71 -6.12 9.80 -5.19
C MET A 71 -4.65 9.77 -4.73
N ASP A 72 -3.70 10.06 -5.63
CA ASP A 72 -2.26 10.15 -5.29
C ASP A 72 -1.99 11.21 -4.20
N ARG A 73 -2.64 12.37 -4.29
CA ARG A 73 -2.50 13.44 -3.29
C ARG A 73 -2.99 13.00 -1.91
N ILE A 74 -4.12 12.31 -1.82
CA ILE A 74 -4.66 11.82 -0.55
C ILE A 74 -3.71 10.77 0.05
N ILE A 75 -3.27 9.78 -0.75
CA ILE A 75 -2.34 8.73 -0.31
C ILE A 75 -1.05 9.35 0.23
N ARG A 76 -0.40 10.22 -0.54
CA ARG A 76 0.83 10.90 -0.12
C ARG A 76 0.63 11.74 1.14
N ARG A 77 -0.52 12.40 1.27
CA ARG A 77 -0.83 13.21 2.45
C ARG A 77 -0.91 12.36 3.71
N VAL A 78 -1.53 11.20 3.62
CA VAL A 78 -1.66 10.23 4.72
C VAL A 78 -0.31 9.58 5.05
N GLU A 79 0.41 9.07 4.05
CA GLU A 79 1.70 8.37 4.28
C GLU A 79 2.78 9.28 4.88
N ASN A 80 2.73 10.59 4.58
CA ASN A 80 3.63 11.59 5.16
C ASN A 80 3.16 12.15 6.51
N ALA A 81 1.98 11.72 7.01
CA ALA A 81 1.49 12.16 8.31
C ALA A 81 2.39 11.61 9.44
N PRO A 82 2.70 12.41 10.49
CA PRO A 82 3.62 12.00 11.56
C PRO A 82 3.20 10.74 12.34
N ASP A 83 1.90 10.47 12.37
CA ASP A 83 1.25 9.37 13.07
C ASP A 83 1.11 8.11 12.21
N TYR A 84 1.10 8.21 10.87
CA TYR A 84 0.94 7.07 9.97
C TYR A 84 1.87 5.91 10.30
N ARG A 85 3.17 6.18 10.45
CA ARG A 85 4.16 5.13 10.79
C ARG A 85 3.95 4.54 12.18
N LYS A 86 3.44 5.33 13.13
CA LYS A 86 3.14 4.84 14.49
C LYS A 86 1.93 3.90 14.45
N VAL A 87 0.87 4.29 13.74
CA VAL A 87 -0.32 3.46 13.53
C VAL A 87 0.05 2.15 12.85
N MET A 88 0.81 2.21 11.75
CA MET A 88 1.29 1.01 11.04
C MET A 88 2.18 0.10 11.90
N ALA A 89 2.94 0.66 12.84
CA ALA A 89 3.76 -0.13 13.77
C ALA A 89 2.95 -0.75 14.91
N LEU A 90 1.85 -0.13 15.35
CA LEU A 90 0.93 -0.68 16.35
C LEU A 90 0.13 -1.86 15.80
N ASP A 91 -0.24 -1.78 14.53
CA ASP A 91 -0.95 -2.85 13.81
C ASP A 91 0.00 -3.88 13.18
N TYR A 92 1.29 -3.86 13.54
CA TYR A 92 2.26 -4.86 13.12
C TYR A 92 2.01 -6.18 13.85
N SER A 93 1.86 -7.25 13.09
CA SER A 93 1.95 -8.62 13.60
C SER A 93 3.00 -9.38 12.77
N ALA A 94 3.81 -10.17 13.45
CA ALA A 94 4.65 -11.15 12.79
C ALA A 94 3.75 -12.24 12.17
N ALA A 95 4.24 -12.92 11.14
CA ALA A 95 3.61 -14.15 10.65
C ALA A 95 3.53 -15.19 11.78
N ASP A 96 2.49 -16.02 11.78
CA ASP A 96 2.33 -17.10 12.77
C ASP A 96 3.50 -18.10 12.72
N GLU A 97 3.95 -18.41 11.51
CA GLU A 97 5.08 -19.31 11.23
C GLU A 97 6.07 -18.61 10.29
N PRO A 98 6.95 -17.74 10.81
CA PRO A 98 7.84 -16.94 9.97
C PRO A 98 8.93 -17.82 9.35
N ASP A 99 9.18 -17.63 8.06
CA ASP A 99 10.30 -18.28 7.38
C ASP A 99 11.59 -17.43 7.44
N ARG A 100 12.65 -17.91 6.78
CA ARG A 100 13.93 -17.15 6.69
C ARG A 100 13.77 -15.80 5.98
N THR A 101 12.87 -15.73 5.00
CA THR A 101 12.60 -14.53 4.22
C THR A 101 11.94 -13.45 5.07
N ASP A 102 10.99 -13.86 5.90
CA ASP A 102 10.27 -13.01 6.85
C ASP A 102 11.21 -12.44 7.91
N ALA A 103 12.09 -13.28 8.47
CA ALA A 103 13.09 -12.81 9.44
C ALA A 103 14.02 -11.74 8.83
N ILE A 104 14.50 -11.95 7.60
CA ILE A 104 15.33 -10.97 6.89
C ILE A 104 14.55 -9.68 6.60
N ALA A 105 13.29 -9.78 6.16
CA ALA A 105 12.45 -8.63 5.90
C ALA A 105 12.24 -7.78 7.17
N ALA A 106 11.98 -8.42 8.30
CA ALA A 106 11.84 -7.74 9.60
C ALA A 106 13.15 -7.04 10.01
N CYS A 107 14.31 -7.66 9.76
CA CYS A 107 15.60 -7.02 9.94
C CYS A 107 15.76 -5.78 9.05
N VAL A 108 15.36 -5.84 7.77
CA VAL A 108 15.43 -4.69 6.85
C VAL A 108 14.59 -3.52 7.37
N ARG A 109 13.35 -3.77 7.82
CA ARG A 109 12.50 -2.77 8.47
C ARG A 109 13.20 -2.14 9.68
N LYS A 110 13.81 -2.96 10.55
CA LYS A 110 14.51 -2.44 11.73
C LYS A 110 15.71 -1.59 11.35
N VAL A 111 16.54 -2.06 10.42
CA VAL A 111 17.71 -1.33 9.93
C VAL A 111 17.30 0.00 9.30
N SER A 112 16.23 0.03 8.50
CA SER A 112 15.75 1.25 7.85
C SER A 112 15.21 2.31 8.82
N THR A 113 14.91 1.94 10.06
CA THR A 113 14.54 2.89 11.13
C THR A 113 15.74 3.40 11.93
N LEU A 114 16.86 2.69 11.90
CA LEU A 114 18.06 3.02 12.69
C LEU A 114 19.11 3.76 11.86
N LEU A 115 19.21 3.43 10.58
CA LEU A 115 20.21 3.98 9.66
C LEU A 115 19.52 4.77 8.54
N PRO A 116 20.19 5.79 7.98
CA PRO A 116 19.70 6.53 6.82
C PRO A 116 19.83 5.67 5.54
N VAL A 117 18.89 4.75 5.35
CA VAL A 117 18.83 3.86 4.17
C VAL A 117 18.04 4.52 3.05
N THR A 118 18.67 4.72 1.89
CA THR A 118 18.01 5.34 0.72
C THR A 118 17.05 4.39 0.00
N VAL A 119 17.38 3.10 -0.07
CA VAL A 119 16.57 2.08 -0.76
C VAL A 119 16.85 0.69 -0.18
N ALA A 120 15.82 -0.14 -0.08
CA ALA A 120 15.94 -1.56 0.20
C ALA A 120 15.78 -2.37 -1.11
N VAL A 121 16.74 -3.22 -1.46
CA VAL A 121 16.69 -4.01 -2.70
C VAL A 121 16.46 -5.49 -2.38
N ALA A 122 15.38 -6.05 -2.91
CA ALA A 122 15.06 -7.47 -2.82
C ALA A 122 15.38 -8.16 -4.15
N PHE A 123 16.36 -9.06 -4.13
CA PHE A 123 16.62 -9.97 -5.24
C PHE A 123 15.71 -11.19 -5.10
N THR A 124 14.91 -11.48 -6.12
CA THR A 124 13.93 -12.56 -6.05
C THR A 124 13.69 -13.24 -7.39
N THR A 125 13.46 -14.55 -7.37
CA THR A 125 13.08 -15.31 -8.57
C THR A 125 11.56 -15.53 -8.65
N SER A 126 10.90 -15.71 -7.50
CA SER A 126 9.45 -15.96 -7.38
C SER A 126 8.63 -14.71 -7.02
N GLY A 127 9.23 -13.70 -6.40
CA GLY A 127 8.50 -12.55 -5.82
C GLY A 127 8.27 -12.65 -4.32
N ALA A 128 8.46 -13.82 -3.70
CA ALA A 128 8.16 -14.05 -2.29
C ALA A 128 8.89 -13.05 -1.36
N SER A 129 10.18 -12.80 -1.60
CA SER A 129 10.98 -11.84 -0.82
C SER A 129 10.47 -10.41 -0.92
N CYS A 130 9.88 -10.03 -2.06
CA CYS A 130 9.26 -8.71 -2.21
C CYS A 130 7.96 -8.62 -1.42
N LEU A 131 7.16 -9.69 -1.37
CA LEU A 131 5.93 -9.72 -0.58
C LEU A 131 6.22 -9.68 0.93
N SER A 132 7.18 -10.47 1.41
CA SER A 132 7.63 -10.40 2.81
C SER A 132 8.17 -9.00 3.13
N LEU A 133 8.99 -8.40 2.26
CA LEU A 133 9.49 -7.04 2.47
C LEU A 133 8.37 -5.99 2.46
N ALA A 134 7.39 -6.11 1.57
CA ALA A 134 6.25 -5.19 1.49
C ALA A 134 5.36 -5.28 2.74
N ARG A 135 5.13 -6.50 3.27
CA ARG A 135 4.38 -6.74 4.52
C ARG A 135 4.98 -5.95 5.69
N GLU A 136 6.31 -5.92 5.78
CA GLU A 136 7.03 -5.22 6.84
C GLU A 136 6.93 -3.68 6.77
N ARG A 137 6.45 -3.13 5.64
CA ARG A 137 6.28 -1.67 5.42
C ARG A 137 7.54 -0.87 5.86
N PRO A 138 8.71 -1.15 5.28
CA PRO A 138 9.93 -0.42 5.61
C PRO A 138 9.72 1.08 5.37
N SER A 139 10.38 1.92 6.18
CA SER A 139 10.31 3.38 6.07
C SER A 139 10.92 3.93 4.79
N THR A 140 11.69 3.09 4.09
CA THR A 140 12.45 3.40 2.87
C THR A 140 11.79 2.76 1.66
N PRO A 141 11.88 3.36 0.46
CA PRO A 141 11.43 2.74 -0.77
C PRO A 141 12.07 1.35 -0.97
N SER A 142 11.28 0.42 -1.49
CA SER A 142 11.77 -0.92 -1.86
C SER A 142 11.86 -1.07 -3.37
N TRP A 143 12.89 -1.78 -3.82
CA TRP A 143 13.11 -2.15 -5.22
C TRP A 143 13.20 -3.66 -5.33
N ALA A 144 12.56 -4.20 -6.36
CA ALA A 144 12.61 -5.62 -6.68
C ALA A 144 13.49 -5.83 -7.91
N SER A 145 14.44 -6.75 -7.83
CA SER A 145 15.20 -7.22 -8.99
C SER A 145 14.89 -8.70 -9.24
N ARG A 146 14.41 -9.00 -10.43
CA ARG A 146 14.10 -10.36 -10.88
C ARG A 146 14.85 -10.67 -12.17
N PRO A 147 15.83 -11.60 -12.16
CA PRO A 147 16.50 -12.04 -13.37
C PRO A 147 15.50 -12.57 -14.40
N GLY A 148 15.63 -12.10 -15.65
CA GLY A 148 14.78 -12.56 -16.75
C GLY A 148 13.32 -12.06 -16.70
N TRP A 149 12.98 -11.11 -15.83
CA TRP A 149 11.68 -10.47 -15.87
C TRP A 149 11.51 -9.72 -17.21
N LYS A 150 10.49 -10.11 -17.96
CA LYS A 150 10.02 -9.36 -19.12
C LYS A 150 8.71 -8.68 -18.71
N PRO A 151 8.56 -7.36 -18.90
CA PRO A 151 7.25 -6.74 -18.76
C PRO A 151 6.27 -7.46 -19.68
N ARG A 152 5.08 -7.82 -19.19
CA ARG A 152 4.00 -8.24 -20.08
C ARG A 152 3.73 -7.05 -21.00
N ALA A 153 3.75 -7.29 -22.32
CA ALA A 153 3.33 -6.29 -23.29
C ALA A 153 1.93 -5.81 -22.90
N ALA A 154 1.76 -4.49 -22.82
CA ALA A 154 0.50 -3.82 -22.54
C ALA A 154 -0.47 -3.99 -23.72
#